data_AF-A0A7J3JBC4-F1
#
_entry.id   AF-A0A7J3JBC4-F1
#
_cell.length_a   1.000
_cell.length_b   1.000
_cell.length_c   1.000
_cell.angle_alpha   90.00
_cell.angle_beta   90.00
_cell.angle_gamma   90.00
#
_symmetry.space_group_name_H-M   'P 1'
#
loop_
_entity.id
_entity.type
_entity.pdbx_description
1 polymer ?
#
loop_
_entity_poly.entity_id
_entity_poly.type
_entity_poly.pdbx_seq_one_letter_code
_entity_poly.pdbx_strand_id
1 'polypeptide(L)' 'MPVGERKITVLSDVTLQIKKAAFAVIYGPSGSGKITLLNIIGGIDRPTKGQASSQGKNLTVKTRISYQNLEVPM' A
#
# COMPACT_ATOMS: atom_id res chain seq x y z
N MET A 1 21.33 -12.25 -25.03
CA MET A 1 21.77 -11.36 -23.94
C MET A 1 20.80 -11.53 -22.79
N PRO A 2 21.24 -11.90 -21.56
CA PRO A 2 20.32 -11.97 -20.43
C PRO A 2 19.80 -10.54 -20.16
N VAL A 3 18.49 -10.40 -20.06
CA VAL A 3 17.85 -9.14 -19.67
C VAL A 3 18.22 -8.92 -18.20
N GLY A 4 19.26 -8.12 -17.96
CA GLY A 4 19.76 -7.83 -16.62
C GLY A 4 18.64 -7.29 -15.73
N GLU A 5 18.69 -7.65 -14.44
CA GLU A 5 17.78 -7.22 -13.40
C GLU A 5 17.64 -5.68 -13.36
N ARG A 6 16.71 -5.11 -14.13
CA ARG A 6 16.39 -3.70 -14.01
C ARG A 6 15.48 -3.51 -12.81
N LYS A 7 16.03 -2.91 -11.75
CA LYS A 7 15.22 -2.37 -10.66
C LYS A 7 14.41 -1.19 -11.20
N ILE A 8 13.09 -1.34 -11.22
CA ILE A 8 12.15 -0.28 -11.61
C ILE A 8 11.56 0.29 -10.33
N THR A 9 11.68 1.60 -10.14
CA THR A 9 11.02 2.30 -9.03
C THR A 9 9.58 2.61 -9.43
N VAL A 10 8.61 1.99 -8.73
CA VAL A 10 7.17 2.17 -8.99
C VAL A 10 6.58 3.36 -8.25
N LEU A 11 7.07 3.60 -7.02
CA LEU A 11 6.67 4.73 -6.17
C LEU A 11 7.94 5.43 -5.69
N SER A 12 7.96 6.75 -5.82
CA SER A 12 9.08 7.61 -5.42
C SER A 12 8.58 8.70 -4.48
N ASP A 13 9.13 8.75 -3.27
CA ASP A 13 8.92 9.83 -2.28
C ASP A 13 7.45 10.23 -2.04
N VAL A 14 6.57 9.24 -1.92
CA VAL A 14 5.14 9.45 -1.66
C VAL A 14 4.90 9.65 -0.16
N THR A 15 4.28 10.78 0.21
CA THR A 15 3.75 11.01 1.56
C THR A 15 2.24 11.21 1.48
N LEU A 16 1.49 10.43 2.26
CA LEU A 16 0.03 10.49 2.27
C LEU A 16 -0.49 10.22 3.69
N GLN A 17 -1.52 10.97 4.10
CA GLN A 17 -2.25 10.74 5.34
C GLN A 17 -3.75 10.73 5.05
N ILE A 18 -4.43 9.62 5.35
CA ILE A 18 -5.88 9.47 5.21
C ILE A 18 -6.50 9.51 6.59
N LYS A 19 -7.41 10.47 6.84
CA LYS A 19 -8.09 10.61 8.13
C LYS A 19 -9.15 9.52 8.31
N LYS A 20 -9.48 9.19 9.56
CA LYS A 20 -10.60 8.29 9.89
C LYS A 20 -11.89 8.85 9.26
N ALA A 21 -12.72 7.96 8.72
CA ALA A 21 -13.97 8.29 8.03
C ALA A 21 -13.80 9.16 6.75
N ALA A 22 -12.59 9.25 6.20
CA ALA A 22 -12.39 9.87 4.90
C ALA A 22 -12.70 8.89 3.76
N PHE A 23 -13.36 9.40 2.72
CA PHE A 23 -13.46 8.73 1.43
C PHE A 23 -12.42 9.36 0.49
N ALA A 24 -11.54 8.54 -0.08
CA ALA A 24 -10.46 9.00 -0.95
C ALA A 24 -10.42 8.17 -2.24
N VAL A 25 -10.04 8.81 -3.34
CA VAL A 25 -9.87 8.18 -4.65
C VAL A 25 -8.42 8.28 -5.07
N ILE A 26 -7.84 7.18 -5.54
CA ILE A 26 -6.51 7.16 -6.15
C ILE A 26 -6.69 7.14 -7.67
N TYR A 27 -6.37 8.26 -8.32
CA TYR A 27 -6.51 8.46 -9.76
C TYR A 27 -5.15 8.58 -10.47
N GLY A 28 -5.09 8.17 -11.73
CA GLY A 28 -3.93 8.40 -12.61
C GLY A 28 -3.88 7.46 -13.82
N PRO A 29 -2.88 7.57 -14.71
CA PRO A 29 -2.71 6.72 -15.90
C PRO A 29 -2.46 5.24 -15.58
N SER A 30 -2.77 4.32 -16.51
CA SER A 30 -2.42 2.90 -16.33
C SER A 30 -0.92 2.74 -16.07
N GLY A 31 -0.54 1.84 -15.16
CA GLY A 31 0.87 1.60 -14.79
C GLY A 31 1.50 2.60 -13.81
N SER A 32 0.79 3.64 -13.37
CA SER A 32 1.36 4.67 -12.46
C SER A 32 1.61 4.20 -11.01
N GLY A 33 1.55 2.91 -10.71
CA GLY A 33 1.78 2.38 -9.36
C GLY A 33 0.60 2.42 -8.40
N LYS A 34 -0.64 2.69 -8.85
CA LYS A 34 -1.83 2.76 -7.97
C LYS A 34 -2.10 1.48 -7.19
N ILE A 35 -2.07 0.34 -7.87
CA ILE A 35 -2.27 -0.97 -7.24
C ILE A 35 -1.15 -1.26 -6.24
N THR A 36 0.09 -0.91 -6.57
CA THR A 36 1.22 -1.01 -5.65
C THR A 36 1.02 -0.15 -4.40
N LEU A 37 0.55 1.10 -4.56
CA LEU A 37 0.25 1.97 -3.43
C LEU A 37 -0.90 1.40 -2.58
N LEU A 38 -1.97 0.90 -3.20
CA LEU A 38 -3.09 0.25 -2.52
C LEU A 38 -2.65 -0.99 -1.75
N ASN A 39 -1.78 -1.83 -2.32
CA ASN A 39 -1.25 -2.99 -1.65
C ASN A 39 -0.43 -2.62 -0.41
N ILE A 40 0.37 -1.55 -0.49
CA ILE A 40 1.14 -1.06 0.67
C ILE A 40 0.20 -0.50 1.75
N ILE A 41 -0.80 0.31 1.37
CA ILE A 41 -1.80 0.85 2.30
C ILE A 41 -2.59 -0.30 2.97
N GLY A 42 -2.95 -1.31 2.18
CA GLY A 42 -3.64 -2.51 2.64
C GLY A 42 -2.73 -3.51 3.36
N GLY A 43 -1.45 -3.20 3.60
CA GLY A 43 -0.46 -4.05 4.27
C GLY A 43 -0.19 -5.39 3.60
N ILE A 44 -0.50 -5.52 2.31
CA ILE A 44 -0.22 -6.69 1.47
C ILE A 44 1.26 -6.68 1.05
N ASP A 45 1.74 -5.52 0.60
CA ASP A 45 3.12 -5.30 0.18
C ASP A 45 3.86 -4.40 1.17
N ARG A 46 5.19 -4.51 1.18
CA ARG A 46 6.07 -3.64 1.98
C ARG A 46 6.71 -2.57 1.10
N PRO A 47 6.80 -1.32 1.59
CA PRO A 47 7.58 -0.32 0.89
C PRO A 47 9.08 -0.70 0.92
N THR A 48 9.79 -0.49 -0.20
CA THR A 48 11.23 -0.75 -0.26
C THR A 48 12.03 0.20 0.64
N LYS A 49 11.52 1.42 0.85
CA LYS A 49 12.05 2.44 1.76
C LYS A 49 10.90 3.18 2.44
N GLY A 50 11.14 3.72 3.62
CA GLY A 50 10.12 4.45 4.39
C GLY A 50 9.25 3.53 5.24
N GLN A 51 8.08 4.02 5.64
CA GLN A 51 7.20 3.33 6.59
C GLN A 51 5.73 3.53 6.22
N ALA A 52 4.90 2.53 6.51
CA ALA A 52 3.45 2.61 6.43
C ALA A 52 2.83 2.25 7.79
N SER A 53 1.82 3.00 8.21
CA SER A 53 1.09 2.75 9.45
C SER A 53 -0.41 3.01 9.29
N SER A 54 -1.21 2.26 10.03
CA SER A 54 -2.67 2.41 10.07
C SER A 54 -3.15 2.26 11.51
N GLN A 55 -3.98 3.20 11.98
CA GLN A 55 -4.52 3.22 13.34
C GLN A 55 -3.43 3.04 14.44
N GLY A 56 -2.25 3.64 14.24
CA GLY A 56 -1.11 3.52 15.16
C GLY A 56 -0.34 2.19 15.08
N LYS A 57 -0.76 1.24 14.24
CA LYS A 57 -0.04 -0.02 13.98
C LYS A 57 0.89 0.15 12.78
N ASN A 58 2.14 -0.23 12.94
CA ASN A 58 3.12 -0.24 11.85
C ASN A 58 2.87 -1.45 10.94
N LEU A 59 2.61 -1.20 9.65
CA LEU A 59 2.34 -2.23 8.65
C LEU A 59 3.62 -2.73 7.94
N THR A 60 4.75 -2.07 8.19
CA THR A 60 6.05 -2.38 7.55
C THR A 60 6.63 -3.69 8.08
N VAL A 61 6.31 -4.05 9.33
CA VAL A 61 6.68 -5.32 9.98
C VAL A 61 5.63 -6.39 9.67
N LYS A 62 5.96 -7.67 9.84
CA LYS A 62 5.18 -8.85 9.39
C LYS A 62 3.84 -8.98 10.15
N THR A 63 2.92 -8.06 9.97
CA THR A 63 1.56 -8.17 10.49
C THR A 63 0.75 -8.83 9.39
N ARG A 64 0.48 -10.12 9.54
CA ARG A 64 -0.60 -10.78 8.81
C ARG A 64 -1.86 -9.97 9.13
N ILE A 65 -2.38 -9.21 8.17
CA ILE A 65 -3.72 -8.64 8.33
C ILE A 65 -4.66 -9.84 8.26
N SER A 66 -5.16 -10.23 9.44
CA SER A 66 -6.23 -11.21 9.53
C SER A 66 -7.45 -10.59 8.87
N TYR A 67 -7.87 -11.13 7.73
CA TYR A 67 -9.21 -10.91 7.15
C TYR A 67 -10.27 -11.62 8.01
N GLN A 68 -10.19 -11.49 9.33
CA GLN A 68 -11.14 -12.10 10.24
C GLN A 68 -12.10 -11.00 10.68
N ASN A 69 -13.38 -11.23 10.36
CA ASN A 69 -14.56 -10.50 10.83
C ASN A 69 -14.86 -9.17 10.13
N LEU A 70 -15.02 -9.23 8.81
CA LEU A 70 -16.10 -8.45 8.20
C LEU A 70 -17.41 -9.18 8.50
N GLU A 71 -17.97 -8.97 9.70
CA GLU A 71 -19.41 -9.16 9.85
C GLU A 71 -20.05 -8.09 8.97
N VAL A 72 -20.57 -8.53 7.83
CA VAL A 72 -21.41 -7.69 6.98
C VAL A 72 -22.76 -7.66 7.69
N PRO A 73 -23.17 -6.57 8.35
CA PRO A 73 -24.55 -6.47 8.80
C PRO A 73 -25.43 -6.47 7.54
N MET A 74 -26.34 -7.45 7.46
CA MET A 74 -27.54 -7.31 6.63
C MET A 74 -28.39 -6.16 7.14
#